data_AF-A0A519YZ81-F1
#
_entry.id   AF-A0A519YZ81-F1
#
_cell.length_a   1.000
_cell.length_b   1.000
_cell.length_c   1.000
_cell.angle_alpha   90.00
_cell.angle_beta   90.00
_cell.angle_gamma   90.00
#
_symmetry.space_group_name_H-M   'P 1'
#
loop_
_entity.id
_entity.type
_entity.pdbx_description
1 polymer ?
#
loop_
_entity_poly.entity_id
_entity_poly.type
_entity_poly.pdbx_seq_one_letter_code
_entity_poly.pdbx_strand_id
1 'polypeptide(L)'
;MKKLFLNLFLISVSWSVFSQDAVNYQTPPQAIKDLLLAKPTPGVNINSKAEWMLLSERNSFPSVEELAMPEYRIAGMRINPNNYAPSRLTFINNFTLNNIKSGVNYQITGLPAPLYAYTAVWSPNEDKIAIIHVSQKTNDLYVIDIATRKATKFNKQPLNLIMGGSVMWADNNTLIYKVAIRPATAAPAKPLMPK
;
A
#
# COMPACT_ATOMS: atom_id res chain seq x y z
N MET A 1 -66.57 -16.35 -10.02
CA MET A 1 -65.68 -15.88 -11.11
C MET A 1 -64.97 -14.56 -10.81
N LYS A 2 -65.66 -13.49 -10.38
CA LYS A 2 -65.02 -12.18 -10.07
C LYS A 2 -63.90 -12.24 -9.01
N LYS A 3 -64.06 -13.03 -7.95
CA LYS A 3 -63.02 -13.22 -6.90
C LYS A 3 -61.78 -13.98 -7.41
N LEU A 4 -61.95 -14.88 -8.38
CA LEU A 4 -60.84 -15.65 -8.95
C LEU A 4 -59.99 -14.77 -9.89
N PHE A 5 -60.64 -13.92 -10.68
CA PHE A 5 -59.97 -12.92 -11.52
C PHE A 5 -59.21 -11.87 -10.68
N LEU A 6 -59.78 -11.42 -9.57
CA LEU A 6 -59.11 -10.48 -8.67
C LEU A 6 -57.84 -11.07 -8.04
N ASN A 7 -57.90 -12.35 -7.64
CA ASN A 7 -56.75 -13.05 -7.09
C ASN A 7 -55.66 -13.31 -8.15
N LEU A 8 -56.04 -13.64 -9.39
CA LEU A 8 -55.08 -13.79 -10.49
C LEU A 8 -54.38 -12.45 -10.81
N PHE A 9 -55.11 -11.34 -10.79
CA PHE A 9 -54.57 -10.01 -11.04
C PHE A 9 -53.58 -9.58 -9.94
N LEU A 10 -53.88 -9.83 -8.67
CA LEU A 10 -52.97 -9.54 -7.54
C LEU A 10 -51.67 -10.35 -7.60
N ILE A 11 -51.72 -11.60 -8.07
CA ILE A 11 -50.52 -12.44 -8.23
C ILE A 11 -49.65 -11.92 -9.38
N SER A 12 -50.25 -11.47 -10.50
CA SER A 12 -49.48 -10.93 -11.64
C SER A 12 -48.75 -9.62 -11.34
N VAL A 13 -49.28 -8.77 -10.45
CA VAL A 13 -48.64 -7.49 -10.06
C VAL A 13 -47.45 -7.73 -9.11
N SER A 14 -47.42 -8.86 -8.40
CA SER A 14 -46.39 -9.20 -7.42
C SER A 14 -45.07 -9.70 -8.04
N TRP A 15 -45.06 -10.06 -9.33
CA TRP A 15 -43.87 -10.56 -10.03
C TRP A 15 -43.02 -9.48 -10.72
N SER A 16 -43.40 -8.20 -10.63
CA SER A 16 -42.64 -7.10 -11.26
C SER A 16 -41.95 -6.18 -10.27
N VAL A 17 -41.88 -6.54 -8.98
CA VAL A 17 -41.18 -5.75 -7.97
C VAL A 17 -39.70 -6.08 -7.98
N PHE A 18 -38.96 -5.51 -8.94
CA PHE A 18 -37.51 -5.44 -8.84
C PHE A 18 -37.17 -4.40 -7.77
N SER A 19 -36.78 -4.85 -6.56
CA SER A 19 -36.21 -3.95 -5.55
C SER A 19 -35.00 -3.23 -6.16
N GLN A 20 -34.98 -1.90 -6.06
CA GLN A 20 -33.85 -1.07 -6.51
C GLN A 20 -32.74 -1.03 -5.46
N ASP A 21 -32.37 -2.17 -4.90
CA ASP A 21 -31.06 -2.22 -4.25
C ASP A 21 -30.03 -2.03 -5.36
N ALA A 22 -29.30 -0.93 -5.29
CA ALA A 22 -28.13 -0.71 -6.12
C ALA A 22 -27.05 -1.71 -5.67
N VAL A 23 -27.21 -2.98 -6.06
CA VAL A 23 -26.31 -4.09 -5.68
C VAL A 23 -24.91 -3.87 -6.27
N ASN A 24 -24.81 -3.08 -7.34
CA ASN A 24 -23.55 -2.78 -8.01
C ASN A 24 -22.91 -1.49 -7.49
N TYR A 25 -21.58 -1.52 -7.38
CA TYR A 25 -20.75 -0.39 -6.98
C TYR A 25 -21.07 0.85 -7.81
N GLN A 26 -21.55 1.91 -7.15
CA GLN A 26 -21.89 3.18 -7.78
C GLN A 26 -20.64 4.05 -7.86
N THR A 27 -20.48 4.77 -8.98
CA THR A 27 -19.42 5.77 -9.12
C THR A 27 -20.04 7.17 -9.19
N PRO A 28 -19.43 8.18 -8.55
CA PRO A 28 -19.92 9.54 -8.65
C PRO A 28 -19.73 10.09 -10.07
N PRO A 29 -20.44 11.18 -10.44
CA PRO A 29 -20.19 11.89 -11.69
C PRO A 29 -18.71 12.22 -11.88
N GLN A 30 -18.24 12.18 -13.13
CA GLN A 30 -16.81 12.25 -13.47
C GLN A 30 -16.11 13.49 -12.89
N ALA A 31 -16.72 14.67 -12.94
CA ALA A 31 -16.13 15.90 -12.38
C ALA A 31 -15.89 15.81 -10.86
N ILE A 32 -16.81 15.18 -10.11
CA ILE A 32 -16.66 14.94 -8.67
C ILE A 32 -15.59 13.88 -8.41
N LYS A 33 -15.58 12.83 -9.24
CA LYS A 33 -14.56 11.78 -9.17
C LYS A 33 -13.16 12.34 -9.40
N ASP A 34 -12.97 13.18 -10.41
CA ASP A 34 -11.68 13.78 -10.75
C ASP A 34 -11.20 14.76 -9.68
N LEU A 35 -12.12 15.57 -9.15
CA LEU A 35 -11.81 16.46 -8.03
C LEU A 35 -11.37 15.68 -6.80
N LEU A 36 -12.08 14.60 -6.46
CA LEU A 36 -11.80 13.77 -5.29
C LEU A 36 -10.51 12.96 -5.46
N LEU A 37 -10.29 12.37 -6.64
CA LEU A 37 -9.15 11.51 -6.92
C LEU A 37 -7.91 12.28 -7.42
N ALA A 38 -7.97 13.61 -7.47
CA ALA A 38 -6.82 14.44 -7.81
C ALA A 38 -5.64 14.09 -6.89
N LYS A 39 -4.48 13.83 -7.51
CA LYS A 39 -3.27 13.52 -6.76
C LYS A 39 -2.80 14.76 -5.99
N PRO A 40 -2.47 14.63 -4.70
CA PRO A 40 -1.88 15.72 -3.94
C PRO A 40 -0.47 16.03 -4.46
N THR A 41 0.07 17.18 -4.05
CA THR A 41 1.47 17.53 -4.31
C THR A 41 2.39 16.41 -3.82
N PRO A 42 3.32 15.91 -4.65
CA PRO A 42 4.24 14.86 -4.25
C PRO A 42 5.10 15.28 -3.06
N GLY A 43 5.44 14.30 -2.22
CA GLY A 43 6.49 14.49 -1.22
C GLY A 43 7.84 14.68 -1.91
N VAL A 44 8.73 15.46 -1.29
CA VAL A 44 10.03 15.81 -1.85
C VAL A 44 11.13 15.33 -0.90
N ASN A 45 12.14 14.65 -1.44
CA ASN A 45 13.34 14.27 -0.71
C ASN A 45 14.58 14.59 -1.58
N ILE A 46 15.42 15.50 -1.12
CA ILE A 46 16.55 16.05 -1.88
C ILE A 46 17.85 15.53 -1.27
N ASN A 47 18.82 15.16 -2.12
CA ASN A 47 20.15 14.78 -1.66
C ASN A 47 20.94 15.99 -1.14
N SER A 48 21.96 15.78 -0.30
CA SER A 48 22.75 16.83 0.34
C SER A 48 23.37 17.83 -0.63
N LYS A 49 23.70 17.38 -1.85
CA LYS A 49 24.28 18.21 -2.92
C LYS A 49 23.26 19.02 -3.72
N ALA A 50 21.96 18.84 -3.47
CA ALA A 50 20.88 19.43 -4.26
C ALA A 50 21.02 19.17 -5.79
N GLU A 51 21.48 17.98 -6.14
CA GLU A 51 21.58 17.53 -7.53
C GLU A 51 20.35 16.72 -7.95
N TRP A 52 19.85 15.90 -7.02
CA TRP A 52 18.77 14.96 -7.24
C TRP A 52 17.64 15.15 -6.23
N MET A 53 16.43 15.05 -6.74
CA MET A 53 15.20 15.13 -5.98
C MET A 53 14.35 13.90 -6.25
N LEU A 54 14.03 13.14 -5.21
CA LEU A 54 13.05 12.08 -5.26
C LEU A 54 11.65 12.66 -4.99
N LEU A 55 10.78 12.57 -5.98
CA LEU A 55 9.37 12.90 -5.88
C LEU A 55 8.58 11.63 -5.50
N SER A 56 7.79 11.72 -4.43
CA SER A 56 7.01 10.62 -3.87
C SER A 56 5.52 10.91 -4.02
N GLU A 57 4.88 10.31 -5.03
CA GLU A 57 3.45 10.49 -5.27
C GLU A 57 2.64 9.55 -4.38
N ARG A 58 1.49 10.03 -3.91
CA ARG A 58 0.57 9.26 -3.07
C ARG A 58 -0.83 9.40 -3.62
N ASN A 59 -1.65 8.39 -3.42
CA ASN A 59 -3.08 8.50 -3.64
C ASN A 59 -3.73 9.11 -2.40
N SER A 60 -4.74 9.98 -2.61
CA SER A 60 -5.52 10.59 -1.53
C SER A 60 -6.35 9.55 -0.76
N PHE A 61 -6.67 8.43 -1.41
CA PHE A 61 -7.47 7.35 -0.85
C PHE A 61 -6.76 6.01 -1.02
N PRO A 62 -6.79 5.15 0.02
CA PRO A 62 -6.32 3.78 -0.09
C PRO A 62 -7.20 3.00 -1.07
N SER A 63 -6.65 1.96 -1.67
CA SER A 63 -7.45 1.07 -2.54
C SER A 63 -8.38 0.18 -1.72
N VAL A 64 -9.38 -0.43 -2.36
CA VAL A 64 -10.27 -1.39 -1.68
C VAL A 64 -9.48 -2.60 -1.20
N GLU A 65 -8.47 -3.03 -1.95
CA GLU A 65 -7.58 -4.13 -1.59
C GLU A 65 -6.73 -3.80 -0.35
N GLU A 66 -6.28 -2.56 -0.21
CA GLU A 66 -5.59 -2.09 0.98
C GLU A 66 -6.53 -2.09 2.20
N LEU A 67 -7.76 -1.61 2.04
CA LEU A 67 -8.78 -1.60 3.09
C LEU A 67 -9.24 -2.99 3.53
N ALA A 68 -9.20 -3.97 2.63
CA ALA A 68 -9.59 -5.35 2.89
C ALA A 68 -8.50 -6.16 3.62
N MET A 69 -7.31 -5.60 3.85
CA MET A 69 -6.23 -6.30 4.57
C MET A 69 -6.63 -6.63 6.02
N PRO A 70 -6.21 -7.79 6.55
CA PRO A 70 -6.53 -8.16 7.93
C PRO A 70 -5.82 -7.26 8.95
N GLU A 71 -6.50 -6.98 10.06
CA GLU A 71 -5.99 -6.16 11.17
C GLU A 71 -6.15 -6.92 12.51
N TYR A 72 -5.03 -7.24 13.15
CA TYR A 72 -4.96 -7.70 14.53
C TYR A 72 -4.68 -6.53 15.46
N ARG A 73 -5.32 -6.55 16.64
CA ARG A 73 -5.14 -5.54 17.70
C ARG A 73 -4.45 -6.17 18.90
N ILE A 74 -3.13 -5.98 19.00
CA ILE A 74 -2.29 -6.62 20.02
C ILE A 74 -1.50 -5.55 20.76
N ALA A 75 -1.64 -5.48 22.09
CA ALA A 75 -0.92 -4.51 22.93
C ALA A 75 -1.00 -3.04 22.42
N GLY A 76 -2.18 -2.65 21.91
CA GLY A 76 -2.41 -1.31 21.34
C GLY A 76 -1.93 -1.13 19.89
N MET A 77 -1.23 -2.11 19.31
CA MET A 77 -0.77 -2.07 17.92
C MET A 77 -1.83 -2.62 16.96
N ARG A 78 -1.85 -2.07 15.73
CA ARG A 78 -2.67 -2.58 14.62
C ARG A 78 -1.75 -3.23 13.59
N ILE A 79 -1.82 -4.55 13.49
CA ILE A 79 -0.84 -5.39 12.79
C ILE A 79 -1.54 -6.19 11.70
N ASN A 80 -0.98 -6.25 10.50
CA ASN A 80 -1.38 -7.22 9.50
C ASN A 80 -0.60 -8.54 9.74
N PRO A 81 -1.26 -9.63 10.17
CA PRO A 81 -0.59 -10.88 10.49
C PRO A 81 -0.03 -11.61 9.26
N ASN A 82 -0.51 -11.29 8.05
CA ASN A 82 -0.08 -11.96 6.83
C ASN A 82 1.31 -11.49 6.37
N ASN A 83 1.65 -10.22 6.61
CA ASN A 83 2.87 -9.61 6.10
C ASN A 83 3.78 -9.02 7.19
N TYR A 84 3.39 -8.98 8.47
CA TYR A 84 4.17 -8.36 9.56
C TYR A 84 4.43 -6.86 9.34
N ALA A 85 3.46 -6.13 8.80
CA ALA A 85 3.46 -4.68 8.74
C ALA A 85 2.34 -4.08 9.61
N PRO A 86 2.45 -2.81 10.04
CA PRO A 86 1.29 -2.09 10.54
C PRO A 86 0.16 -2.15 9.52
N SER A 87 -1.07 -2.43 9.96
CA SER A 87 -2.23 -2.55 9.05
C SER A 87 -2.66 -1.21 8.45
N ARG A 88 -2.18 -0.09 9.01
CA ARG A 88 -2.51 1.27 8.58
C ARG A 88 -1.22 2.03 8.34
N LEU A 89 -0.80 2.06 7.08
CA LEU A 89 0.32 2.83 6.59
C LEU A 89 -0.18 3.81 5.54
N THR A 90 0.54 4.91 5.35
CA THR A 90 0.33 5.76 4.18
C THR A 90 1.39 5.38 3.15
N PHE A 91 0.94 4.88 2.01
CA PHE A 91 1.84 4.42 0.97
C PHE A 91 2.21 5.52 -0.02
N ILE A 92 3.40 5.35 -0.58
CA ILE A 92 3.86 6.03 -1.78
C ILE A 92 3.56 5.10 -2.95
N ASN A 93 2.85 5.61 -3.96
CA ASN A 93 2.35 4.83 -5.09
C ASN A 93 3.16 5.05 -6.37
N ASN A 94 3.99 6.08 -6.42
CA ASN A 94 4.96 6.26 -7.48
C ASN A 94 6.19 7.02 -6.98
N PHE A 95 7.34 6.72 -7.58
CA PHE A 95 8.54 7.53 -7.41
C PHE A 95 9.01 8.05 -8.77
N THR A 96 9.33 9.34 -8.81
CA THR A 96 9.98 9.98 -9.95
C THR A 96 11.28 10.62 -9.47
N LEU A 97 12.35 10.49 -10.23
CA LEU A 97 13.63 11.13 -9.93
C LEU A 97 13.79 12.39 -10.78
N ASN A 98 13.94 13.55 -10.16
CA ASN A 98 14.17 14.82 -10.83
C ASN A 98 15.64 15.24 -10.69
N ASN A 99 16.27 15.62 -11.79
CA ASN A 99 17.54 16.32 -11.75
C ASN A 99 17.28 17.81 -11.57
N ILE A 100 17.73 18.38 -10.46
CA ILE A 100 17.36 19.75 -10.07
C ILE A 100 17.92 20.78 -11.04
N LYS A 101 19.16 20.58 -11.52
CA LYS A 101 19.84 21.52 -12.41
C LYS A 101 19.18 21.59 -13.79
N SER A 102 18.81 20.44 -14.36
CA SER A 102 18.18 20.39 -15.68
C SER A 102 16.66 20.49 -15.64
N GLY A 103 16.04 20.27 -14.48
CA GLY A 103 14.59 20.18 -14.30
C GLY A 103 13.97 18.91 -14.88
N VAL A 104 14.76 17.98 -15.41
CA VAL A 104 14.26 16.77 -16.09
C VAL A 104 13.80 15.74 -15.08
N ASN A 105 12.57 15.24 -15.28
CA ASN A 105 12.00 14.12 -14.56
C ASN A 105 12.31 12.79 -15.23
N TYR A 106 12.71 11.80 -14.44
CA TYR A 106 12.99 10.45 -14.88
C TYR A 106 12.13 9.45 -14.12
N GLN A 107 11.51 8.55 -14.87
CA GLN A 107 10.82 7.40 -14.31
C GLN A 107 11.82 6.37 -13.79
N ILE A 108 11.48 5.73 -12.68
CA ILE A 108 12.28 4.66 -12.09
C ILE A 108 11.72 3.32 -12.57
N THR A 109 12.57 2.53 -13.23
CA THR A 109 12.19 1.20 -13.74
C THR A 109 12.40 0.13 -12.69
N GLY A 110 11.74 -1.03 -12.81
CA GLY A 110 11.93 -2.17 -11.90
C GLY A 110 11.25 -2.06 -10.54
N LEU A 111 10.48 -1.00 -10.31
CA LEU A 111 9.60 -0.88 -9.14
C LEU A 111 8.44 -1.90 -9.23
N PRO A 112 7.96 -2.42 -8.09
CA PRO A 112 6.72 -3.18 -8.03
C PRO A 112 5.52 -2.41 -8.61
N ALA A 113 4.61 -3.12 -9.27
CA ALA A 113 3.36 -2.56 -9.79
C ALA A 113 2.19 -3.48 -9.38
N PRO A 114 1.20 -2.99 -8.60
CA PRO A 114 1.13 -1.67 -7.98
C PRO A 114 2.21 -1.46 -6.89
N LEU A 115 2.63 -0.20 -6.72
CA LEU A 115 3.59 0.17 -5.68
C LEU A 115 2.87 0.58 -4.39
N TYR A 116 3.29 -0.04 -3.29
CA TYR A 116 2.95 0.33 -1.92
C TYR A 116 4.25 0.55 -1.14
N ALA A 117 4.93 1.66 -1.42
CA ALA A 117 6.21 1.94 -0.79
C ALA A 117 6.02 2.60 0.59
N TYR A 118 6.77 2.10 1.55
CA TYR A 118 6.92 2.58 2.90
C TYR A 118 8.36 3.05 3.07
N THR A 119 8.54 4.34 3.35
CA THR A 119 9.82 5.05 3.45
C THR A 119 10.69 5.06 2.17
N ALA A 120 11.61 6.04 2.12
CA ALA A 120 12.69 6.14 1.15
C ALA A 120 13.90 6.74 1.87
N VAL A 121 15.04 6.03 1.83
CA VAL A 121 16.25 6.40 2.57
C VAL A 121 17.45 6.40 1.63
N TRP A 122 18.11 7.55 1.47
CA TRP A 122 19.35 7.67 0.71
C TRP A 122 20.47 6.86 1.34
N SER A 123 21.31 6.26 0.50
CA SER A 123 22.59 5.70 0.93
C SER A 123 23.53 6.80 1.43
N PRO A 124 24.55 6.48 2.25
CA PRO A 124 25.54 7.46 2.72
C PRO A 124 26.22 8.26 1.60
N ASN A 125 26.49 7.66 0.44
CA ASN A 125 27.06 8.37 -0.71
C ASN A 125 26.00 9.03 -1.61
N GLU A 126 24.72 8.89 -1.27
CA GLU A 126 23.56 9.41 -2.01
C GLU A 126 23.49 8.96 -3.48
N ASP A 127 24.07 7.78 -3.77
CA ASP A 127 24.07 7.13 -5.08
C ASP A 127 22.96 6.08 -5.23
N LYS A 128 22.28 5.76 -4.12
CA LYS A 128 21.20 4.77 -4.03
C LYS A 128 20.10 5.23 -3.08
N ILE A 129 18.90 4.69 -3.26
CA ILE A 129 17.77 4.88 -2.35
C ILE A 129 17.17 3.53 -1.99
N ALA A 130 17.10 3.23 -0.70
CA ALA A 130 16.41 2.07 -0.17
C ALA A 130 14.93 2.40 0.06
N ILE A 131 14.03 1.55 -0.45
CA ILE A 131 12.58 1.64 -0.25
C ILE A 131 12.03 0.30 0.24
N ILE A 132 10.99 0.31 1.06
CA ILE A 132 10.32 -0.92 1.48
C ILE A 132 8.99 -1.02 0.72
N HIS A 133 8.79 -2.07 -0.06
CA HIS A 133 7.50 -2.38 -0.67
C HIS A 133 6.70 -3.30 0.26
N VAL A 134 5.51 -2.86 0.67
CA VAL A 134 4.58 -3.63 1.51
C VAL A 134 3.53 -4.28 0.62
N SER A 135 3.64 -5.59 0.41
CA SER A 135 2.60 -6.35 -0.31
C SER A 135 1.63 -7.01 0.68
N GLN A 136 0.60 -7.69 0.17
CA GLN A 136 -0.34 -8.44 1.00
C GLN A 136 0.30 -9.62 1.77
N LYS A 137 1.47 -10.11 1.32
CA LYS A 137 2.11 -11.33 1.87
C LYS A 137 3.51 -11.07 2.42
N THR A 138 4.27 -10.19 1.80
CA THR A 138 5.67 -9.93 2.15
C THR A 138 5.95 -8.44 2.16
N ASN A 139 6.89 -8.02 3.01
CA ASN A 139 7.52 -6.71 2.90
C ASN A 139 8.90 -6.92 2.30
N ASP A 140 9.19 -6.26 1.19
CA ASP A 140 10.42 -6.47 0.43
C ASP A 140 11.19 -5.17 0.28
N LEU A 141 12.52 -5.26 0.40
CA LEU A 141 13.43 -4.14 0.27
C LEU A 141 13.86 -4.02 -1.17
N TYR A 142 13.70 -2.84 -1.74
CA TYR A 142 14.20 -2.49 -3.06
C TYR A 142 15.24 -1.39 -2.93
N VAL A 143 16.26 -1.45 -3.78
CA VAL A 143 17.28 -0.41 -3.91
C VAL A 143 17.18 0.18 -5.30
N ILE A 144 16.94 1.49 -5.35
CA ILE A 144 16.99 2.32 -6.56
C ILE A 144 18.44 2.77 -6.74
N ASP A 145 19.04 2.45 -7.87
CA ASP A 145 20.32 3.00 -8.29
C ASP A 145 20.10 4.28 -9.10
N ILE A 146 20.75 5.38 -8.69
CA ILE A 146 20.50 6.72 -9.24
C ILE A 146 21.04 6.86 -10.67
N ALA A 147 22.19 6.26 -10.96
CA ALA A 147 22.82 6.35 -12.28
C ALA A 147 21.99 5.63 -13.35
N THR A 148 21.48 4.45 -13.02
CA THR A 148 20.70 3.62 -13.94
C THR A 148 19.20 3.90 -13.88
N ARG A 149 18.71 4.53 -12.79
CA ARG A 149 17.29 4.78 -12.51
C ARG A 149 16.47 3.49 -12.46
N LYS A 150 17.08 2.46 -11.86
CA LYS A 150 16.49 1.12 -11.75
C LYS A 150 16.40 0.69 -10.30
N ALA A 151 15.22 0.23 -9.91
CA ALA A 151 14.99 -0.45 -8.65
C ALA A 151 15.24 -1.95 -8.81
N THR A 152 15.90 -2.56 -7.82
CA THR A 152 16.11 -4.01 -7.73
C THR A 152 15.77 -4.50 -6.34
N LYS A 153 15.14 -5.68 -6.24
CA LYS A 153 14.88 -6.32 -4.94
C LYS A 153 16.21 -6.73 -4.30
N PHE A 154 16.39 -6.40 -3.03
CA PHE A 154 17.67 -6.51 -2.32
C PHE A 154 17.63 -7.51 -1.15
N ASN A 155 16.48 -7.67 -0.47
CA ASN A 155 16.38 -8.57 0.67
C ASN A 155 16.30 -10.05 0.25
N LYS A 156 16.88 -10.91 1.09
CA LYS A 156 16.79 -12.38 0.97
C LYS A 156 15.57 -12.96 1.69
N GLN A 157 15.13 -12.30 2.76
CA GLN A 157 13.98 -12.69 3.58
C GLN A 157 13.03 -11.50 3.73
N PRO A 158 11.70 -11.73 3.80
CA PRO A 158 10.74 -10.66 4.02
C PRO A 158 11.01 -9.89 5.30
N LEU A 159 10.81 -8.57 5.24
CA LEU A 159 11.03 -7.66 6.35
C LEU A 159 9.90 -7.77 7.38
N ASN A 160 10.26 -7.72 8.66
CA ASN A 160 9.32 -7.50 9.75
C ASN A 160 9.29 -6.00 10.10
N LEU A 161 8.15 -5.36 9.86
CA LEU A 161 7.99 -3.93 10.12
C LEU A 161 7.33 -3.60 11.46
N ILE A 162 7.01 -4.62 12.26
CA ILE A 162 6.42 -4.45 13.59
C ILE A 162 7.47 -3.94 14.59
N MET A 163 7.02 -3.11 15.53
CA MET A 163 7.85 -2.48 16.58
C MET A 163 9.00 -1.65 16.01
N GLY A 164 8.69 -0.60 15.24
CA GLY A 164 9.70 0.28 14.64
C GLY A 164 10.41 -0.37 13.47
N GLY A 165 9.64 -0.96 12.55
CA GLY A 165 10.15 -1.45 11.28
C GLY A 165 10.81 -0.37 10.45
N SER A 166 12.13 -0.47 10.28
CA SER A 166 12.88 0.42 9.40
C SER A 166 13.93 -0.38 8.63
N VAL A 167 14.49 0.29 7.63
CA VAL A 167 15.73 -0.11 6.99
C VAL A 167 16.76 0.98 7.27
N MET A 168 18.00 0.57 7.54
CA MET A 168 19.12 1.50 7.70
C MET A 168 20.31 1.05 6.87
N TRP A 169 21.04 2.01 6.35
CA TRP A 169 22.35 1.79 5.75
C TRP A 169 23.39 1.69 6.85
N ALA A 170 24.14 0.60 6.90
CA ALA A 170 25.32 0.47 7.76
C ALA A 170 26.55 1.12 7.10
N ASP A 171 26.61 1.01 5.77
CA ASP A 171 27.56 1.66 4.88
C ASP A 171 26.87 1.86 3.51
N ASN A 172 27.61 2.20 2.44
CA ASN A 172 27.02 2.47 1.11
C ASN A 172 26.51 1.23 0.35
N ASN A 173 26.78 0.04 0.87
CA ASN A 173 26.53 -1.25 0.23
C ASN A 173 25.84 -2.27 1.15
N THR A 174 25.78 -1.99 2.45
CA THR A 174 25.21 -2.87 3.47
C THR A 174 23.96 -2.26 4.07
N LEU A 175 22.86 -3.03 4.05
CA LEU A 175 21.57 -2.67 4.63
C LEU A 175 21.24 -3.59 5.80
N ILE A 176 20.74 -2.99 6.88
CA ILE A 176 20.24 -3.70 8.06
C ILE A 176 18.72 -3.58 8.08
N TYR A 177 18.04 -4.72 8.26
CA TYR A 177 16.59 -4.81 8.38
C TYR A 177 16.21 -5.98 9.29
N LYS A 178 15.00 -5.91 9.88
CA LYS A 178 14.47 -6.96 10.75
C LYS A 178 13.73 -8.02 9.95
N VAL A 179 13.77 -9.26 10.43
CA VAL A 179 13.04 -10.41 9.87
C VAL A 179 12.24 -11.11 10.97
N ALA A 180 11.16 -11.79 10.58
CA ALA A 180 10.47 -12.71 11.47
C ALA A 180 11.10 -14.10 11.35
N ILE A 181 11.48 -14.70 12.48
CA ILE A 181 12.11 -16.04 12.51
C ILE A 181 11.09 -17.20 12.51
N ARG A 182 9.81 -16.89 12.73
CA ARG A 182 8.69 -17.85 12.77
C ARG A 182 7.43 -17.24 12.17
N PRO A 183 6.55 -18.06 11.56
CA PRO A 183 5.27 -17.59 11.05
C PRO A 183 4.28 -17.25 12.19
N ALA A 184 3.28 -16.42 11.92
CA ALA A 184 2.25 -16.00 12.86
C ALA A 184 1.36 -17.19 13.29
N THR A 185 1.24 -18.20 12.42
CA THR A 185 0.58 -19.47 12.71
C THR A 185 1.30 -20.29 13.78
N ALA A 186 2.57 -19.98 14.09
CA ALA A 186 3.31 -20.60 15.20
C ALA A 186 3.12 -19.86 16.55
N ALA A 187 2.15 -18.95 16.65
CA ALA A 187 1.83 -18.27 17.90
C ALA A 187 1.37 -19.29 18.99
N PRO A 188 1.73 -19.08 20.27
CA PRO A 188 1.26 -19.93 21.35
C PRO A 188 -0.27 -19.94 21.45
N ALA A 189 -0.83 -21.10 21.77
CA ALA A 189 -2.27 -21.21 22.03
C ALA A 189 -2.68 -20.29 23.18
N LYS A 190 -3.81 -19.59 23.01
CA LYS A 190 -4.38 -18.77 24.09
C LYS A 190 -4.76 -19.70 25.26
N PRO A 191 -4.32 -19.43 26.50
CA PRO A 191 -4.72 -20.24 27.64
C PRO A 191 -6.24 -20.20 27.82
N LEU A 192 -6.84 -21.35 28.14
CA LEU A 192 -8.29 -21.48 28.33
C LEU A 192 -8.78 -20.77 29.59
N MET A 193 -7.93 -20.63 30.60
CA MET A 193 -8.23 -19.91 31.83
C MET A 193 -7.50 -18.55 31.84
N PRO A 194 -8.17 -17.45 32.20
CA PRO A 194 -7.49 -16.22 32.58
C PRO A 194 -6.54 -16.49 33.75
N LYS A 195 -5.34 -15.92 33.72
CA LYS A 195 -4.47 -15.89 34.91
C LYS A 195 -4.95 -14.82 35.87
#